data_AF-A0A318HXV6-F1
#
_entry.id   AF-A0A318HXV6-F1
#
_cell.length_a   1.000
_cell.length_b   1.000
_cell.length_c   1.000
_cell.angle_alpha   90.00
_cell.angle_beta   90.00
_cell.angle_gamma   90.00
#
_symmetry.space_group_name_H-M   'P 1'
#
loop_
_entity.id
_entity.type
_entity.pdbx_description
1 polymer ?
#
loop_
_entity_poly.entity_id
_entity_poly.type
_entity_poly.pdbx_seq_one_letter_code
_entity_poly.pdbx_strand_id
1 'polypeptide(L)'
;MMRKNFVIFMLASICLLSAHAQRSCKDCIQDLYKVVEGSLLDSISIGYSFYSVKSLYQGKGHGLVVAAIAKARVFSYGNPLDSVVMLDLGDKALYFMVNTEPPRNFKCADINCVYDGEGRNLLNKEDYMMFPAVINDPDGFTFVREGPSTKFKVKAKIEKDKIFFYTPILSRDWYRVYLRDGGQCIGYVHCSRILPYDKCPIRIKRKMEKLML
;
A
#
# COMPACT_ATOMS: atom_id res chain seq x y z
N MET A 1 -2.53 -23.75 -50.82
CA MET A 1 -1.98 -22.46 -50.35
C MET A 1 -2.92 -21.69 -49.40
N MET A 2 -4.00 -22.29 -48.86
CA MET A 2 -5.00 -21.59 -48.01
C MET A 2 -4.87 -21.80 -46.49
N ARG A 3 -4.05 -22.75 -46.02
CA ARG A 3 -3.94 -23.06 -44.57
C ARG A 3 -3.12 -22.05 -43.77
N LYS A 4 -2.14 -21.36 -44.37
CA LYS A 4 -1.30 -20.39 -43.65
C LYS A 4 -2.04 -19.08 -43.34
N ASN A 5 -2.93 -18.62 -44.22
CA ASN A 5 -3.65 -17.35 -44.02
C ASN A 5 -4.75 -17.44 -42.96
N PHE A 6 -5.36 -18.61 -42.78
CA PHE A 6 -6.39 -18.84 -41.76
C PHE A 6 -5.83 -18.83 -40.33
N VAL A 7 -4.62 -19.38 -40.15
CA VAL A 7 -3.93 -19.41 -38.84
C VAL A 7 -3.48 -18.00 -38.42
N ILE A 8 -3.05 -17.18 -39.38
CA ILE A 8 -2.64 -15.78 -39.12
C ILE A 8 -3.85 -14.93 -38.72
N PHE A 9 -5.01 -15.10 -39.35
CA PHE A 9 -6.23 -14.39 -38.97
C PHE A 9 -6.74 -14.79 -37.58
N MET A 10 -6.69 -16.07 -37.22
CA MET A 10 -7.07 -16.53 -35.88
C MET A 10 -6.13 -16.01 -34.78
N LEU A 11 -4.81 -15.99 -35.02
CA LEU A 11 -3.84 -15.40 -34.09
C LEU A 11 -4.04 -13.88 -33.92
N ALA A 12 -4.30 -13.16 -35.01
CA ALA A 12 -4.59 -11.73 -34.95
C ALA A 12 -5.91 -11.42 -34.20
N SER A 13 -6.96 -12.23 -34.38
CA SER A 13 -8.23 -12.07 -33.66
C SER A 13 -8.13 -12.42 -32.17
N ILE A 14 -7.28 -13.38 -31.78
CA ILE A 14 -7.01 -13.70 -30.37
C ILE A 14 -6.19 -12.58 -29.71
N CYS A 15 -5.25 -11.96 -30.42
CA CYS A 15 -4.50 -10.81 -29.92
C CYS A 15 -5.34 -9.52 -29.83
N LEU A 16 -6.35 -9.36 -30.69
CA LEU A 16 -7.25 -8.20 -30.68
C LEU A 16 -8.35 -8.30 -29.60
N LEU A 17 -8.77 -9.51 -29.23
CA LEU A 17 -9.72 -9.73 -28.12
C LEU A 17 -9.07 -9.68 -26.73
N SER A 18 -7.74 -9.75 -26.64
CA SER A 18 -6.98 -9.59 -25.38
C SER A 18 -6.48 -8.16 -25.11
N ALA A 19 -6.87 -7.18 -25.93
CA ALA A 19 -6.38 -5.80 -25.82
C ALA A 19 -7.19 -4.92 -24.84
N HIS A 20 -8.16 -5.48 -24.13
CA HIS A 20 -8.65 -4.83 -22.91
C HIS A 20 -7.60 -5.06 -21.81
N ALA A 21 -6.71 -4.08 -21.62
CA ALA A 21 -5.79 -4.08 -20.49
C ALA A 21 -6.60 -4.36 -19.21
N GLN A 22 -6.27 -5.46 -18.53
CA GLN A 22 -6.91 -5.79 -17.26
C GLN A 22 -6.71 -4.60 -16.32
N ARG A 23 -7.83 -4.03 -15.85
CA ARG A 23 -7.79 -2.93 -14.88
C ARG A 23 -6.90 -3.30 -13.69
N SER A 24 -6.20 -2.30 -13.17
CA SER A 24 -5.23 -2.40 -12.09
C SER A 24 -5.65 -1.53 -10.90
N CYS A 25 -5.01 -1.71 -9.74
CA CYS A 25 -5.24 -0.84 -8.58
C CYS A 25 -4.93 0.64 -8.90
N LYS A 26 -4.01 0.92 -9.83
CA LYS A 26 -3.72 2.30 -10.26
C LYS A 26 -4.91 2.93 -10.98
N ASP A 27 -5.66 2.14 -11.74
CA ASP A 27 -6.84 2.65 -12.46
C ASP A 27 -7.94 3.08 -11.50
N CYS A 28 -8.07 2.46 -10.32
CA CYS A 28 -8.97 2.94 -9.26
C CYS A 28 -8.62 4.37 -8.82
N ILE A 29 -7.32 4.63 -8.65
CA ILE A 29 -6.84 5.94 -8.17
C ILE A 29 -6.98 6.98 -9.27
N GLN A 30 -6.70 6.61 -10.52
CA GLN A 30 -6.90 7.47 -11.67
C GLN A 30 -8.37 7.86 -11.85
N ASP A 31 -9.31 6.93 -11.67
CA ASP A 31 -10.74 7.21 -11.75
C ASP A 31 -11.21 8.07 -10.58
N LEU A 32 -10.74 7.79 -9.36
CA LEU A 32 -11.01 8.66 -8.21
C LEU A 32 -10.53 10.09 -8.49
N TYR A 33 -9.33 10.25 -9.04
CA TYR A 33 -8.80 11.57 -9.37
C TYR A 33 -9.68 12.33 -10.37
N LYS A 34 -10.17 11.67 -11.43
CA LYS A 34 -11.09 12.29 -12.40
C LYS A 34 -12.40 12.74 -11.75
N VAL A 35 -12.95 11.93 -10.83
CA VAL A 35 -14.15 12.31 -10.07
C VAL A 35 -13.87 13.54 -9.19
N VAL A 36 -12.71 13.55 -8.51
CA VAL A 36 -12.29 14.67 -7.66
C VAL A 36 -12.10 15.95 -8.47
N GLU A 37 -11.41 15.88 -9.60
CA GLU A 37 -11.13 17.03 -10.46
C GLU A 37 -12.38 17.63 -11.09
N GLY A 38 -13.33 16.79 -11.51
CA GLY A 38 -14.61 17.24 -12.09
C GLY A 38 -15.65 17.68 -11.06
N SER A 39 -15.36 17.54 -9.77
CA SER A 39 -16.31 17.80 -8.69
C SER A 39 -16.20 19.22 -8.16
N LEU A 40 -17.36 19.87 -7.94
CA LEU A 40 -17.46 21.12 -7.18
C LEU A 40 -17.76 20.87 -5.68
N LEU A 41 -17.77 19.61 -5.25
CA LEU A 41 -18.07 19.22 -3.87
C LEU A 41 -16.83 19.32 -2.98
N ASP A 42 -17.04 19.71 -1.73
CA ASP A 42 -15.98 19.71 -0.71
C ASP A 42 -15.59 18.31 -0.22
N SER A 43 -16.43 17.30 -0.49
CA SER A 43 -16.22 15.91 -0.10
C SER A 43 -16.74 14.92 -1.13
N ILE A 44 -16.14 13.73 -1.17
CA ILE A 44 -16.48 12.64 -2.07
C ILE A 44 -16.64 11.35 -1.29
N SER A 45 -17.62 10.56 -1.69
CA SER A 45 -17.83 9.20 -1.18
C SER A 45 -16.86 8.22 -1.85
N ILE A 46 -16.21 7.41 -1.03
CA ILE A 46 -15.38 6.28 -1.42
C ILE A 46 -15.88 5.07 -0.61
N GLY A 47 -16.58 4.15 -1.27
CA GLY A 47 -17.30 3.08 -0.57
C GLY A 47 -18.35 3.66 0.38
N TYR A 48 -18.30 3.29 1.65
CA TYR A 48 -19.19 3.83 2.70
C TYR A 48 -18.60 5.04 3.45
N SER A 49 -17.43 5.52 3.03
CA SER A 49 -16.68 6.58 3.71
C SER A 49 -16.74 7.89 2.93
N PHE A 50 -16.63 9.02 3.63
CA PHE A 50 -16.60 10.36 3.03
C PHE A 50 -15.26 11.03 3.31
N TYR A 51 -14.57 11.43 2.23
CA TYR A 51 -13.27 12.09 2.31
C TYR A 51 -13.40 13.53 1.83
N SER A 52 -12.75 14.47 2.52
CA SER A 52 -12.68 15.84 1.99
C SER A 52 -11.77 15.88 0.77
N VAL A 53 -12.19 16.60 -0.27
CA VAL A 53 -11.40 16.79 -1.50
C VAL A 53 -10.04 17.41 -1.18
N LYS A 54 -9.99 18.33 -0.22
CA LYS A 54 -8.73 18.95 0.24
C LYS A 54 -7.74 17.94 0.84
N SER A 55 -8.25 16.92 1.54
CA SER A 55 -7.40 15.88 2.13
C SER A 55 -6.89 14.90 1.07
N LEU A 56 -7.72 14.55 0.10
CA LEU A 56 -7.33 13.76 -1.06
C LEU A 56 -6.36 14.54 -1.94
N TYR A 57 -5.24 13.91 -2.30
CA TYR A 57 -4.14 14.55 -3.03
C TYR A 57 -3.55 15.79 -2.34
N GLN A 58 -3.93 16.06 -1.09
CA GLN A 58 -3.32 17.02 -0.17
C GLN A 58 -3.16 18.45 -0.75
N GLY A 59 -4.12 18.87 -1.56
CA GLY A 59 -4.14 20.20 -2.20
C GLY A 59 -3.08 20.39 -3.29
N LYS A 60 -2.51 19.32 -3.83
CA LYS A 60 -1.52 19.39 -4.91
C LYS A 60 -2.18 19.66 -6.27
N GLY A 61 -1.46 20.41 -7.11
CA GLY A 61 -1.92 20.78 -8.45
C GLY A 61 -1.97 19.59 -9.41
N HIS A 62 -2.81 19.71 -10.45
CA HIS A 62 -3.13 18.66 -11.41
C HIS A 62 -1.91 17.93 -11.97
N GLY A 63 -0.96 18.66 -12.56
CA GLY A 63 0.20 18.06 -13.22
C GLY A 63 1.05 17.19 -12.27
N LEU A 64 1.14 17.58 -10.99
CA LEU A 64 1.86 16.80 -9.98
C LEU A 64 1.12 15.51 -9.64
N VAL A 65 -0.21 15.59 -9.45
CA VAL A 65 -1.03 14.42 -9.11
C VAL A 65 -1.04 13.40 -10.23
N VAL A 66 -1.26 13.83 -11.47
CA VAL A 66 -1.24 12.94 -12.65
C VAL A 66 0.12 12.26 -12.81
N ALA A 67 1.22 13.01 -12.65
CA ALA A 67 2.57 12.44 -12.71
C ALA A 67 2.82 11.43 -11.57
N ALA A 68 2.31 11.69 -10.37
CA ALA A 68 2.42 10.78 -9.22
C ALA A 68 1.63 9.49 -9.45
N ILE A 69 0.41 9.56 -9.99
CA ILE A 69 -0.42 8.38 -10.32
C ILE A 69 0.29 7.50 -11.36
N ALA A 70 0.84 8.09 -12.41
CA ALA A 70 1.58 7.35 -13.43
C ALA A 70 2.77 6.57 -12.81
N LYS A 71 3.51 7.22 -11.90
CA LYS A 71 4.68 6.67 -11.21
C LYS A 71 4.35 5.88 -9.94
N ALA A 72 3.07 5.70 -9.62
CA ALA A 72 2.65 5.09 -8.36
C ALA A 72 3.30 3.72 -8.13
N ARG A 73 3.68 3.43 -6.89
CA ARG A 73 4.21 2.13 -6.52
C ARG A 73 3.06 1.27 -6.00
N VAL A 74 2.89 0.08 -6.58
CA VAL A 74 1.91 -0.91 -6.11
C VAL A 74 2.67 -2.06 -5.45
N PHE A 75 2.26 -2.43 -4.25
CA PHE A 75 2.87 -3.54 -3.54
C PHE A 75 1.86 -4.28 -2.66
N SER A 76 2.11 -5.58 -2.46
CA SER A 76 1.41 -6.40 -1.48
C SER A 76 2.17 -6.41 -0.17
N TYR A 77 1.45 -6.55 0.93
CA TYR A 77 1.99 -6.64 2.29
C TYR A 77 1.55 -7.92 3.01
N GLY A 78 1.01 -8.90 2.27
CA GLY A 78 0.64 -10.20 2.81
C GLY A 78 -0.84 -10.38 3.16
N ASN A 79 -1.64 -9.32 3.05
CA ASN A 79 -3.10 -9.49 2.96
C ASN A 79 -3.45 -9.94 1.52
N PRO A 80 -4.16 -11.07 1.33
CA PRO A 80 -4.52 -11.56 -0.01
C PRO A 80 -5.67 -10.77 -0.66
N LEU A 81 -6.39 -9.97 0.12
CA LEU A 81 -7.57 -9.22 -0.29
C LEU A 81 -7.21 -7.82 -0.76
N ASP A 82 -6.09 -7.26 -0.29
CA ASP A 82 -5.72 -5.86 -0.53
C ASP A 82 -4.32 -5.69 -1.13
N SER A 83 -4.16 -4.61 -1.91
CA SER A 83 -2.87 -4.08 -2.33
C SER A 83 -2.76 -2.59 -2.01
N VAL A 84 -1.54 -2.11 -1.84
CA VAL A 84 -1.28 -0.71 -1.51
C VAL A 84 -0.80 0.02 -2.75
N VAL A 85 -1.46 1.12 -3.10
CA VAL A 85 -1.00 2.07 -4.11
C VAL A 85 -0.43 3.29 -3.38
N MET A 86 0.88 3.48 -3.48
CA MET A 86 1.58 4.64 -2.90
C MET A 86 1.81 5.70 -3.97
N LEU A 87 1.32 6.91 -3.70
CA LEU A 87 1.60 8.11 -4.47
C LEU A 87 2.64 8.95 -3.73
N ASP A 88 3.73 9.26 -4.44
CA ASP A 88 4.68 10.28 -4.00
C ASP A 88 4.27 11.62 -4.59
N LEU A 89 3.83 12.54 -3.73
CA LEU A 89 3.38 13.88 -4.07
C LEU A 89 4.48 14.94 -3.85
N GLY A 90 5.75 14.51 -3.79
CA GLY A 90 6.93 15.36 -3.63
C GLY A 90 7.37 15.48 -2.17
N ASP A 91 6.70 16.36 -1.41
CA ASP A 91 6.96 16.57 0.03
C ASP A 91 6.12 15.65 0.93
N LYS A 92 5.14 14.96 0.36
CA LYS A 92 4.19 14.11 1.07
C LYS A 92 3.89 12.86 0.26
N ALA A 93 3.48 11.80 0.97
CA ALA A 93 2.95 10.60 0.35
C ALA A 93 1.47 10.42 0.68
N LEU A 94 0.79 9.65 -0.16
CA LEU A 94 -0.51 9.05 0.13
C LEU A 94 -0.45 7.55 -0.15
N TYR A 95 -1.12 6.77 0.69
CA TYR A 95 -1.24 5.33 0.53
C TYR A 95 -2.71 4.97 0.43
N PHE A 96 -3.09 4.32 -0.66
CA PHE A 96 -4.45 3.84 -0.90
C PHE A 96 -4.45 2.33 -0.74
N MET A 97 -5.23 1.81 0.20
CA MET A 97 -5.50 0.38 0.29
C MET A 97 -6.66 0.05 -0.65
N VAL A 98 -6.38 -0.76 -1.66
CA VAL A 98 -7.31 -1.10 -2.72
C VAL A 98 -7.62 -2.59 -2.63
N ASN A 99 -8.91 -2.92 -2.53
CA ASN A 99 -9.43 -4.26 -2.60
C ASN A 99 -9.12 -4.87 -3.99
N THR A 100 -8.62 -6.10 -3.96
CA THR A 100 -8.19 -6.90 -5.10
C THR A 100 -8.93 -8.23 -5.22
N GLU A 101 -9.95 -8.45 -4.39
CA GLU A 101 -10.80 -9.63 -4.42
C GLU A 101 -11.53 -9.78 -5.77
N PRO A 102 -11.63 -11.00 -6.31
CA PRO A 102 -12.49 -11.29 -7.44
C PRO A 102 -13.99 -11.20 -7.08
N PRO A 103 -14.86 -10.72 -7.99
CA PRO A 103 -14.56 -10.27 -9.36
C PRO A 103 -13.98 -8.85 -9.37
N ARG A 104 -12.79 -8.72 -9.99
CA ARG A 104 -12.03 -7.47 -10.04
C ARG A 104 -12.63 -6.49 -11.04
N ASN A 105 -13.46 -5.57 -10.54
CA ASN A 105 -14.03 -4.49 -11.34
C ASN A 105 -13.32 -3.13 -11.11
N PHE A 106 -12.47 -3.02 -10.08
CA PHE A 106 -11.56 -1.91 -9.80
C PHE A 106 -12.23 -0.53 -9.93
N LYS A 107 -13.23 -0.29 -9.08
CA LYS A 107 -13.97 0.97 -8.95
C LYS A 107 -13.39 1.81 -7.80
N CYS A 108 -13.76 3.09 -7.74
CA CYS A 108 -13.42 3.93 -6.58
C CYS A 108 -13.92 3.33 -5.26
N ALA A 109 -15.04 2.60 -5.28
CA ALA A 109 -15.59 1.89 -4.12
C ALA A 109 -14.68 0.77 -3.59
N ASP A 110 -13.70 0.31 -4.38
CA ASP A 110 -12.75 -0.72 -3.97
C ASP A 110 -11.57 -0.12 -3.18
N ILE A 111 -11.52 1.20 -2.96
CA ILE A 111 -10.56 1.82 -2.05
C ILE A 111 -11.10 1.69 -0.62
N ASN A 112 -10.49 0.83 0.17
CA ASN A 112 -10.90 0.54 1.55
C ASN A 112 -10.52 1.67 2.51
N CYS A 113 -9.29 2.18 2.38
CA CYS A 113 -8.71 3.16 3.29
C CYS A 113 -7.68 4.03 2.57
N VAL A 114 -7.50 5.25 3.06
CA VAL A 114 -6.47 6.19 2.59
C VAL A 114 -5.66 6.67 3.78
N TYR A 115 -4.33 6.61 3.68
CA TYR A 115 -3.39 7.03 4.72
C TYR A 115 -2.50 8.17 4.22
N ASP A 116 -2.13 9.06 5.14
CA ASP A 116 -1.20 10.16 4.87
C ASP A 116 0.28 9.72 4.88
N GLY A 117 1.18 10.67 4.64
CA GLY A 117 2.62 10.43 4.59
C GLY A 117 3.22 9.92 5.91
N GLU A 118 2.49 10.07 7.02
CA GLU A 118 2.87 9.56 8.34
C GLU A 118 2.24 8.19 8.64
N GLY A 119 1.55 7.62 7.64
CA GLY A 119 0.84 6.35 7.73
C GLY A 119 -0.41 6.42 8.58
N ARG A 120 -0.97 7.61 8.87
CA ARG A 120 -2.23 7.76 9.61
C ARG A 120 -3.41 7.74 8.67
N ASN A 121 -4.48 7.06 9.05
CA ASN A 121 -5.71 7.05 8.27
C ASN A 121 -6.25 8.49 8.14
N LEU A 122 -6.77 8.84 6.97
CA LEU A 122 -7.29 10.19 6.73
C LEU A 122 -8.57 10.48 7.54
N LEU A 123 -9.36 9.46 7.88
CA LEU A 123 -10.63 9.60 8.60
C LEU A 123 -10.49 9.31 10.10
N ASN A 124 -9.68 8.31 10.46
CA ASN A 124 -9.43 7.96 11.86
C ASN A 124 -7.95 8.15 12.22
N LYS A 125 -7.59 9.25 12.88
CA LYS A 125 -6.18 9.58 13.15
C LYS A 125 -5.48 8.67 14.16
N GLU A 126 -6.24 7.82 14.85
CA GLU A 126 -5.70 6.77 15.73
C GLU A 126 -5.40 5.46 14.98
N ASP A 127 -5.94 5.30 13.76
CA ASP A 127 -5.66 4.16 12.89
C ASP A 127 -4.40 4.42 12.05
N TYR A 128 -3.51 3.42 12.03
CA TYR A 128 -2.24 3.47 11.32
C TYR A 128 -2.15 2.32 10.32
N MET A 129 -1.55 2.59 9.17
CA MET A 129 -1.17 1.57 8.21
C MET A 129 -0.15 0.63 8.86
N MET A 130 -0.49 -0.66 9.00
CA MET A 130 0.35 -1.66 9.66
C MET A 130 0.58 -2.87 8.76
N PHE A 131 1.84 -3.18 8.49
CA PHE A 131 2.22 -4.32 7.66
C PHE A 131 3.07 -5.33 8.44
N PRO A 132 2.89 -6.63 8.21
CA PRO A 132 3.70 -7.65 8.87
C PRO A 132 5.13 -7.65 8.33
N ALA A 133 6.07 -7.90 9.24
CA ALA A 133 7.50 -8.07 8.95
C ALA A 133 8.15 -9.04 9.94
N VAL A 134 9.35 -9.48 9.60
CA VAL A 134 10.32 -10.04 10.55
C VAL A 134 11.57 -9.18 10.55
N ILE A 135 12.47 -9.39 11.50
CA ILE A 135 13.69 -8.59 11.56
C ILE A 135 14.65 -8.99 10.43
N ASN A 136 15.43 -8.01 9.96
CA ASN A 136 16.56 -8.18 9.06
C ASN A 136 17.86 -7.88 9.83
N ASP A 137 18.19 -8.75 10.79
CA ASP A 137 19.36 -8.55 11.66
C ASP A 137 20.21 -9.82 11.74
N PRO A 138 21.51 -9.77 11.37
CA PRO A 138 22.40 -10.92 11.51
C PRO A 138 22.61 -11.34 12.97
N ASP A 139 22.45 -10.42 13.92
CA ASP A 139 22.64 -10.68 15.35
C ASP A 139 21.48 -11.52 15.95
N GLY A 140 20.43 -11.76 15.17
CA GLY A 140 19.28 -12.57 15.58
C GLY A 140 18.26 -11.82 16.44
N PHE A 141 18.47 -10.53 16.73
CA PHE A 141 17.49 -9.65 17.36
C PHE A 141 17.67 -8.20 16.90
N THR A 142 16.65 -7.36 17.08
CA THR A 142 16.77 -5.90 16.96
C THR A 142 16.20 -5.20 18.19
N PHE A 143 16.77 -4.05 18.54
CA PHE A 143 16.27 -3.20 19.61
C PHE A 143 15.12 -2.32 19.15
N VAL A 144 14.06 -2.26 19.96
CA VAL A 144 12.97 -1.30 19.83
C VAL A 144 13.27 -0.11 20.73
N ARG A 145 13.25 1.11 20.16
CA ARG A 145 13.60 2.34 20.87
C ARG A 145 12.37 3.21 21.18
N GLU A 146 12.47 4.03 22.22
CA GLU A 146 11.41 4.98 22.60
C GLU A 146 11.10 6.01 21.50
N GLY A 147 12.09 6.34 20.68
CA GLY A 147 11.97 7.32 19.61
C GLY A 147 12.82 7.00 18.39
N PRO A 148 12.70 7.79 17.32
CA PRO A 148 13.25 7.51 15.99
C PRO A 148 14.74 7.87 15.87
N SER A 149 15.57 7.35 16.77
CA SER A 149 17.04 7.51 16.73
C SER A 149 17.72 6.53 17.68
N THR A 150 18.99 6.22 17.40
CA THR A 150 19.86 5.45 18.31
C THR A 150 20.12 6.13 19.65
N LYS A 151 19.82 7.43 19.79
CA LYS A 151 19.95 8.19 21.04
C LYS A 151 18.85 7.89 22.05
N PHE A 152 17.70 7.40 21.61
CA PHE A 152 16.58 7.06 22.50
C PHE A 152 16.84 5.75 23.24
N LYS A 153 16.30 5.63 24.45
CA LYS A 153 16.40 4.42 25.27
C LYS A 153 15.79 3.22 24.55
N VAL A 154 16.35 2.05 24.82
CA VAL A 154 15.81 0.77 24.38
C VAL A 154 14.66 0.39 25.33
N LYS A 155 13.49 0.03 24.77
CA LYS A 155 12.33 -0.45 25.54
C LYS A 155 12.14 -1.95 25.47
N ALA A 156 12.49 -2.55 24.35
CA ALA A 156 12.21 -3.95 24.06
C ALA A 156 13.18 -4.51 23.02
N LYS A 157 13.10 -5.82 22.80
CA LYS A 157 13.77 -6.55 21.72
C LYS A 157 12.74 -7.30 20.89
N ILE A 158 13.01 -7.43 19.60
CA ILE A 158 12.30 -8.33 18.71
C ILE A 158 13.33 -9.36 18.23
N GLU A 159 13.05 -10.63 18.51
CA GLU A 159 13.91 -11.76 18.15
C GLU A 159 13.68 -12.19 16.68
N LYS A 160 14.62 -12.95 16.13
CA LYS A 160 14.55 -13.53 14.79
C LYS A 160 13.28 -14.35 14.60
N ASP A 161 12.74 -14.30 13.39
CA ASP A 161 11.50 -14.99 12.97
C ASP A 161 10.22 -14.63 13.74
N LYS A 162 10.29 -13.76 14.76
CA LYS A 162 9.12 -13.18 15.42
C LYS A 162 8.46 -12.20 14.46
N ILE A 163 7.23 -12.50 14.06
CA ILE A 163 6.43 -11.59 13.25
C ILE A 163 5.98 -10.41 14.13
N PHE A 164 6.17 -9.21 13.61
CA PHE A 164 5.68 -7.96 14.18
C PHE A 164 5.08 -7.13 13.06
N PHE A 165 4.46 -6.01 13.40
CA PHE A 165 3.89 -5.09 12.44
C PHE A 165 4.61 -3.76 12.47
N TYR A 166 4.65 -3.05 11.35
CA TYR A 166 5.27 -1.73 11.26
C TYR A 166 4.51 -0.82 10.29
N THR A 167 4.69 0.49 10.47
CA THR A 167 4.16 1.51 9.56
C THR A 167 5.27 2.01 8.65
N PRO A 168 5.33 1.61 7.36
CA PRO A 168 6.30 2.14 6.42
C PRO A 168 6.00 3.60 6.09
N ILE A 169 7.02 4.44 6.18
CA ILE A 169 6.93 5.86 5.83
C ILE A 169 8.06 6.17 4.85
N LEU A 170 7.73 6.68 3.66
CA LEU A 170 8.71 6.95 2.60
C LEU A 170 9.81 7.95 3.02
N SER A 171 9.44 8.97 3.80
CA SER A 171 10.32 10.09 4.17
C SER A 171 11.15 9.85 5.44
N ARG A 172 11.09 8.65 6.04
CA ARG A 172 11.72 8.37 7.33
C ARG A 172 12.47 7.04 7.32
N ASP A 173 13.51 6.98 8.15
CA ASP A 173 14.29 5.76 8.36
C ASP A 173 13.89 4.98 9.61
N TRP A 174 13.04 5.55 10.48
CA TRP A 174 12.60 4.92 11.72
C TRP A 174 11.09 4.73 11.70
N TYR A 175 10.66 3.47 11.83
CA TYR A 175 9.26 3.09 11.72
C TYR A 175 8.68 2.72 13.07
N ARG A 176 7.42 3.10 13.28
CA ARG A 176 6.61 2.61 14.40
C ARG A 176 6.46 1.11 14.26
N VAL A 177 6.57 0.40 15.38
CA VAL A 177 6.41 -1.06 15.42
C VAL A 177 5.40 -1.49 16.48
N TYR A 178 4.75 -2.61 16.21
CA TYR A 178 3.62 -3.15 16.97
C TYR A 178 3.74 -4.68 17.08
N LEU A 179 3.25 -5.28 18.16
CA LEU A 179 3.29 -6.74 18.35
C LEU A 179 2.12 -7.48 17.71
N ARG A 180 1.03 -6.77 17.42
CA ARG A 180 -0.18 -7.29 16.79
C ARG A 180 -0.81 -6.22 15.91
N ASP A 181 -1.58 -6.65 14.93
CA ASP A 181 -2.39 -5.74 14.11
C ASP A 181 -3.40 -4.96 14.97
N GLY A 182 -3.60 -3.69 14.67
CA GLY A 182 -4.39 -2.75 15.48
C GLY A 182 -3.87 -2.53 16.91
N GLY A 183 -2.66 -2.99 17.23
CA GLY A 183 -2.06 -2.89 18.56
C GLY A 183 -1.55 -1.49 18.90
N GLN A 184 -1.16 -1.29 20.15
CA GLN A 184 -0.44 -0.09 20.56
C GLN A 184 1.01 -0.13 20.05
N CYS A 185 1.52 1.05 19.67
CA CYS A 185 2.92 1.21 19.27
C CYS A 185 3.84 0.89 20.46
N ILE A 186 4.76 -0.05 20.28
CA ILE A 186 5.73 -0.44 21.30
C ILE A 186 7.06 0.33 21.20
N GLY A 187 7.26 1.07 20.10
CA GLY A 187 8.40 1.94 19.87
C GLY A 187 8.80 2.02 18.40
N TYR A 188 10.07 2.27 18.15
CA TYR A 188 10.62 2.52 16.81
C TYR A 188 11.78 1.59 16.49
N VAL A 189 11.84 1.16 15.23
CA VAL A 189 12.93 0.34 14.66
C VAL A 189 13.40 0.98 13.36
N HIS A 190 14.71 0.98 13.13
CA HIS A 190 15.30 1.48 11.89
C HIS A 190 14.92 0.58 10.70
N CYS A 191 14.59 1.17 9.55
CA CYS A 191 14.06 0.51 8.36
C CYS A 191 14.99 -0.61 7.85
N SER A 192 16.31 -0.44 7.98
CA SER A 192 17.29 -1.47 7.59
C SER A 192 17.18 -2.77 8.38
N ARG A 193 16.57 -2.74 9.57
CA ARG A 193 16.36 -3.90 10.46
C ARG A 193 15.02 -4.60 10.22
N ILE A 194 14.27 -4.20 9.20
CA ILE A 194 12.93 -4.72 8.89
C ILE A 194 13.00 -5.47 7.56
N LEU A 195 12.60 -6.74 7.58
CA LEU A 195 12.39 -7.55 6.39
C LEU A 195 10.88 -7.58 6.08
N PRO A 196 10.41 -6.78 5.10
CA PRO A 196 9.00 -6.74 4.74
C PRO A 196 8.50 -8.04 4.11
N TYR A 197 7.17 -8.23 4.12
CA TYR A 197 6.50 -9.41 3.59
C TYR A 197 7.04 -9.83 2.21
N ASP A 198 7.10 -8.92 1.24
CA ASP A 198 7.49 -9.20 -0.15
C ASP A 198 8.91 -9.79 -0.28
N LYS A 199 9.80 -9.44 0.64
CA LYS A 199 11.19 -9.94 0.72
C LYS A 199 11.37 -11.16 1.60
N CYS A 200 10.33 -11.59 2.31
CA CYS A 200 10.41 -12.75 3.20
C CYS A 200 10.46 -14.09 2.42
N PRO A 201 11.13 -15.12 2.98
CA PRO A 201 11.02 -16.48 2.48
C PRO A 201 9.57 -16.99 2.50
N ILE A 202 9.20 -17.89 1.58
CA ILE A 202 7.83 -18.42 1.42
C ILE A 202 7.26 -18.96 2.73
N ARG A 203 8.08 -19.65 3.54
CA ARG A 203 7.65 -20.19 4.85
C ARG A 203 7.19 -19.09 5.81
N ILE A 204 7.85 -17.94 5.81
CA ILE A 204 7.51 -16.80 6.67
C ILE A 204 6.29 -16.07 6.10
N LYS A 205 6.24 -15.86 4.78
CA LYS A 205 5.06 -15.28 4.10
C LYS A 205 3.75 -16.00 4.46
N ARG A 206 3.75 -17.33 4.39
CA ARG A 206 2.59 -18.15 4.79
C ARG A 206 2.17 -18.00 6.25
N LYS A 207 3.10 -17.67 7.15
CA LYS A 207 2.77 -17.39 8.55
C LYS A 207 2.16 -16.00 8.69
N MET A 208 2.68 -15.01 7.96
CA MET A 208 2.14 -13.65 7.94
C MET A 208 0.72 -13.63 7.37
N GLU A 209 0.48 -14.28 6.24
CA GLU A 209 -0.85 -14.37 5.61
C GLU A 209 -1.91 -14.90 6.57
N LYS A 210 -1.58 -15.92 7.38
CA LYS A 210 -2.49 -16.48 8.40
C LYS A 210 -2.84 -15.53 9.54
N LEU A 211 -2.05 -14.48 9.75
CA LEU A 211 -2.34 -13.45 10.76
C LEU A 211 -3.23 -12.34 10.19
N MET A 212 -3.38 -12.28 8.87
CA MET A 212 -4.15 -11.25 8.15
C MET A 212 -5.51 -11.76 7.65
N LEU A 213 -5.78 -13.06 7.83
CA LEU A 213 -7.08 -13.71 7.58
C LEU A 213 -7.90 -13.72 8.88
#